data_AF-K1V6P7-F1
#
_entry.id   AF-K1V6P7-F1
#
_cell.length_a   1.000
_cell.length_b   1.000
_cell.length_c   1.000
_cell.angle_alpha   90.00
_cell.angle_beta   90.00
_cell.angle_gamma   90.00
#
_symmetry.space_group_name_H-M   'P 1'
#
loop_
_entity.id
_entity.type
_entity.pdbx_description
1 polymer ?
#
loop_
_entity_poly.entity_id
_entity_poly.type
_entity_poly.pdbx_seq_one_letter_code
_entity_poly.pdbx_strand_id
1 'polypeptide(L)'
;MPTRFSKTRKHRGHVSAGYGYFGKVGMRHFHLLRNHYYRPTINIDKLIALPEAKVDAPAGSVPVIDLVNGSAHAFKLLGKGAINQPFIVKTRFVSKQAEEKIKAAGGVVKLVA
;
A
#
# COMPACT_ATOMS: atom_id res chain seq x y z
N MET A 1 -28.64 11.99 46.88
CA MET A 1 -29.47 12.59 45.81
C MET A 1 -28.56 13.37 44.87
N PRO A 2 -28.37 12.95 43.60
CA PRO A 2 -27.62 13.74 42.63
C PRO A 2 -28.48 14.93 42.17
N THR A 3 -27.88 16.12 42.16
CA THR A 3 -28.54 17.41 41.95
C THR A 3 -28.93 17.64 40.48
N ARG A 4 -30.08 18.30 40.31
CA ARG A 4 -30.87 18.50 39.08
C ARG A 4 -30.22 19.37 37.98
N PHE A 5 -28.94 19.74 38.11
CA PHE A 5 -28.27 20.71 37.23
C PHE A 5 -27.09 20.16 36.40
N SER A 6 -26.84 18.85 36.39
CA SER A 6 -25.96 18.28 35.36
C SER A 6 -26.78 18.06 34.08
N LYS A 7 -26.54 18.89 33.05
CA LYS A 7 -26.97 18.57 31.68
C LYS A 7 -26.18 17.33 31.21
N THR A 8 -26.61 16.14 31.60
CA THR A 8 -26.18 14.88 30.96
C THR A 8 -27.12 14.50 29.83
N ARG A 9 -27.57 15.48 29.03
CA ARG A 9 -28.03 15.16 27.68
C ARG A 9 -26.79 15.00 26.80
N LYS A 10 -26.02 13.93 27.04
CA LYS A 10 -25.03 13.49 26.05
C LYS A 10 -25.81 13.20 24.77
N HIS A 11 -25.46 13.90 23.69
CA HIS A 11 -26.01 13.67 22.37
C HIS A 11 -25.94 12.17 22.08
N ARG A 12 -27.06 11.59 21.62
CA ARG A 12 -27.09 10.22 21.12
C ARG A 12 -25.86 10.00 20.22
N GLY A 13 -25.00 9.05 20.58
CA GLY A 13 -24.03 8.49 19.65
C GLY A 13 -22.54 8.60 20.01
N HIS A 14 -22.12 9.39 20.99
CA HIS A 14 -20.69 9.42 21.33
C HIS A 14 -20.43 9.31 22.82
N VAL A 15 -19.94 8.13 23.19
CA VAL A 15 -18.79 7.83 24.05
C VAL A 15 -19.08 6.42 24.55
N SER A 16 -18.56 5.43 23.83
CA SER A 16 -18.53 4.05 24.31
C SER A 16 -17.82 4.03 25.66
N ALA A 17 -18.44 3.46 26.68
CA ALA A 17 -17.65 2.90 27.77
C ALA A 17 -16.66 1.88 27.15
N GLY A 18 -15.40 1.89 27.56
CA GLY A 18 -14.41 0.89 27.10
C GLY A 18 -13.85 1.06 25.68
N TYR A 19 -13.47 2.27 25.26
CA TYR A 19 -12.61 2.50 24.07
C TYR A 19 -13.13 1.96 22.71
N GLY A 20 -14.45 1.99 22.48
CA GLY A 20 -15.06 1.65 21.19
C GLY A 20 -15.73 0.28 21.14
N TYR A 21 -15.74 -0.46 22.25
CA TYR A 21 -16.33 -1.79 22.31
C TYR A 21 -17.87 -1.77 22.14
N PHE A 22 -18.54 -0.83 22.81
CA PHE A 22 -20.00 -0.68 22.71
C PHE A 22 -20.39 0.33 21.64
N GLY A 23 -21.19 -0.11 20.67
CA GLY A 23 -21.74 0.72 19.59
C GLY A 23 -21.65 0.03 18.24
N LYS A 24 -22.34 0.57 17.23
CA LYS A 24 -22.22 0.13 15.83
C LYS A 24 -21.41 1.18 15.06
N VAL A 25 -20.45 0.75 14.25
CA VAL A 25 -19.58 1.63 13.43
C VAL A 25 -19.53 1.12 12.00
N GLY A 26 -19.54 2.05 11.03
CA GLY A 26 -19.38 1.75 9.61
C GLY A 26 -20.58 1.04 8.96
N MET A 27 -20.42 0.71 7.68
CA MET A 27 -21.41 0.00 6.87
C MET A 27 -21.16 -1.51 6.89
N ARG A 28 -22.22 -2.33 6.81
CA ARG A 28 -22.09 -3.80 6.67
C ARG A 28 -21.78 -4.17 5.22
N HIS A 29 -20.83 -5.08 5.00
CA HIS A 29 -20.57 -5.70 3.69
C HIS A 29 -21.03 -7.16 3.74
N PHE A 30 -22.15 -7.47 3.08
CA PHE A 30 -22.66 -8.83 2.97
C PHE A 30 -21.87 -9.63 1.92
N HIS A 31 -21.68 -10.94 2.14
CA HIS A 31 -20.92 -11.81 1.24
C HIS A 31 -19.51 -11.29 0.91
N LEU A 32 -18.77 -10.87 1.94
CA LEU A 32 -17.40 -10.34 1.78
C LEU A 32 -16.47 -11.41 1.18
N LEU A 33 -16.13 -11.23 -0.09
CA LEU A 33 -15.10 -12.03 -0.78
C LEU A 33 -13.74 -11.34 -0.63
N ARG A 34 -12.87 -11.89 0.24
CA ARG A 34 -11.56 -11.30 0.58
C ARG A 34 -10.62 -11.18 -0.61
N ASN A 35 -10.73 -12.07 -1.59
CA ASN A 35 -9.83 -12.11 -2.75
C ASN A 35 -9.91 -10.85 -3.62
N HIS A 36 -11.07 -10.17 -3.70
CA HIS A 36 -11.20 -8.92 -4.46
C HIS A 36 -10.41 -7.75 -3.84
N TYR A 37 -10.13 -7.82 -2.54
CA TYR A 37 -9.35 -6.81 -1.82
C TYR A 37 -7.87 -7.19 -1.73
N TYR A 38 -7.47 -8.34 -2.26
CA TYR A 38 -6.10 -8.80 -2.20
C TYR A 38 -5.20 -7.90 -3.04
N ARG A 39 -4.40 -7.08 -2.38
CA ARG A 39 -3.45 -6.16 -3.01
C ARG A 39 -2.20 -6.00 -2.14
N PRO A 40 -1.32 -7.01 -2.11
CA PRO A 40 -0.04 -6.91 -1.40
C PRO A 40 0.78 -5.74 -1.92
N THR A 41 1.45 -5.03 -1.01
CA THR A 41 2.20 -3.80 -1.29
C THR A 41 3.69 -4.00 -1.04
N ILE A 42 4.52 -3.41 -1.89
CA ILE A 42 5.97 -3.30 -1.69
C ILE A 42 6.43 -1.85 -1.84
N ASN A 43 7.46 -1.47 -1.11
CA ASN A 43 8.05 -0.14 -1.16
C ASN A 43 9.31 -0.15 -2.03
N ILE A 44 9.67 1.03 -2.52
CA ILE A 44 10.86 1.29 -3.34
C ILE A 44 12.17 0.85 -2.65
N ASP A 45 12.30 1.09 -1.34
CA ASP A 45 13.45 0.67 -0.52
C ASP A 45 13.82 -0.82 -0.66
N LYS A 46 12.82 -1.68 -0.86
CA LYS A 46 12.99 -3.14 -0.94
C LYS A 46 13.29 -3.66 -2.34
N LEU A 47 13.23 -2.84 -3.39
CA LEU A 47 13.42 -3.30 -4.76
C LEU A 47 14.83 -3.85 -5.02
N ILE A 48 15.86 -3.23 -4.44
CA ILE A 48 17.26 -3.65 -4.59
C ILE A 48 17.52 -5.02 -3.95
N ALA A 49 16.73 -5.39 -2.94
CA ALA A 49 16.87 -6.68 -2.27
C ALA A 49 16.31 -7.85 -3.09
N LEU A 50 15.50 -7.58 -4.12
CA LEU A 50 14.90 -8.61 -4.95
C LEU A 50 15.97 -9.31 -5.81
N PRO A 51 15.86 -10.63 -6.01
CA PRO A 51 16.82 -11.37 -6.82
C PRO A 51 16.89 -10.85 -8.26
N GLU A 52 15.76 -10.36 -8.79
CA GLU A 52 15.65 -9.80 -10.15
C GLU A 52 16.44 -8.51 -10.34
N ALA A 53 16.71 -7.77 -9.26
CA ALA A 53 17.52 -6.56 -9.31
C ALA A 53 19.03 -6.86 -9.36
N LYS A 54 19.44 -8.08 -8.99
CA LYS A 54 20.86 -8.48 -8.86
C LYS A 54 21.42 -9.19 -10.09
N VAL A 55 20.58 -9.48 -11.08
CA VAL A 55 21.04 -10.08 -12.34
C VAL A 55 21.72 -8.98 -13.15
N ASP A 56 23.02 -9.13 -13.40
CA ASP A 56 23.79 -8.20 -14.20
C ASP A 56 23.18 -8.09 -15.60
N ALA A 57 22.64 -6.92 -15.89
CA ALA A 57 22.11 -6.60 -17.21
C ALA A 57 23.29 -6.33 -18.16
N PRO A 58 23.27 -6.82 -19.42
CA PRO A 58 24.32 -6.51 -20.39
C PRO A 58 24.47 -4.99 -20.57
N ALA A 59 25.68 -4.55 -20.91
CA ALA A 59 26.05 -3.14 -21.00
C ALA A 59 25.03 -2.34 -21.83
N GLY A 60 24.36 -1.38 -21.18
CA GLY A 60 23.34 -0.51 -21.80
C GLY A 60 21.89 -0.94 -21.56
N SER A 61 21.64 -2.08 -20.91
CA SER A 61 20.30 -2.54 -20.53
C SER A 61 20.02 -2.37 -19.03
N VAL A 62 18.74 -2.23 -18.68
CA VAL A 62 18.28 -1.96 -17.31
C VAL A 62 17.54 -3.20 -16.77
N PRO A 63 17.79 -3.63 -15.52
CA PRO A 63 17.10 -4.78 -14.92
C PRO A 63 15.58 -4.59 -14.89
N VAL A 64 14.88 -5.65 -15.26
CA VAL A 64 13.41 -5.72 -15.26
C VAL A 64 12.95 -6.44 -14.00
N ILE A 65 12.16 -5.75 -13.18
CA ILE A 65 11.56 -6.31 -11.97
C ILE A 65 10.07 -6.57 -12.22
N ASP A 66 9.65 -7.83 -12.19
CA ASP A 66 8.25 -8.25 -12.21
C ASP A 66 7.73 -8.47 -10.79
N LEU A 67 6.96 -7.52 -10.28
CA LEU A 67 6.41 -7.64 -8.92
C LEU A 67 5.25 -8.64 -8.82
N VAL A 68 4.58 -8.94 -9.94
CA VAL A 68 3.38 -9.77 -9.98
C VAL A 68 3.77 -11.24 -10.04
N ASN A 69 4.56 -11.60 -11.05
CA ASN A 69 4.97 -12.98 -11.32
C ASN A 69 6.32 -13.34 -10.67
N GLY A 70 7.05 -12.34 -10.19
CA GLY A 70 8.33 -12.53 -9.52
C GLY A 70 8.20 -12.94 -8.07
N SER A 71 9.35 -12.98 -7.40
CA SER A 71 9.46 -13.47 -6.01
C SER A 71 8.77 -12.59 -4.97
N ALA A 72 8.44 -11.35 -5.32
CA ALA A 72 7.86 -10.37 -4.40
C ALA A 72 6.36 -10.57 -4.15
N HIS A 73 5.64 -11.19 -5.11
CA HIS A 73 4.18 -11.35 -5.13
C HIS A 73 3.44 -10.09 -4.64
N ALA A 74 3.80 -8.93 -5.20
CA ALA A 74 3.28 -7.62 -4.82
C ALA A 74 2.54 -6.99 -5.99
N PHE A 75 1.32 -6.49 -5.73
CA PHE A 75 0.47 -5.91 -6.76
C PHE A 75 0.57 -4.39 -6.80
N LYS A 76 0.96 -3.76 -5.67
CA LYS A 76 1.07 -2.30 -5.58
C LYS A 76 2.46 -1.85 -5.14
N LEU A 77 3.06 -0.95 -5.91
CA LEU A 77 4.31 -0.27 -5.57
C LEU A 77 4.05 1.05 -4.84
N LEU A 78 4.75 1.26 -3.72
CA LEU A 78 4.66 2.42 -2.85
C LEU A 78 6.00 3.19 -2.76
N GLY A 79 5.92 4.50 -2.51
CA GLY A 79 7.03 5.43 -2.67
C GLY A 79 7.98 5.60 -1.48
N LYS A 80 7.95 4.74 -0.46
CA LYS A 80 8.86 4.85 0.68
C LYS A 80 10.29 4.46 0.26
N GLY A 81 11.28 5.26 0.66
CA GLY A 81 12.70 5.05 0.35
C GLY A 81 13.21 5.85 -0.84
N ALA A 82 14.48 5.66 -1.18
CA ALA A 82 15.15 6.25 -2.33
C ALA A 82 15.76 5.13 -3.19
N ILE A 83 15.84 5.36 -4.49
CA ILE A 83 16.50 4.48 -5.45
C ILE A 83 17.49 5.31 -6.24
N ASN A 84 18.69 4.76 -6.41
CA ASN A 84 19.78 5.40 -7.15
C ASN A 84 20.04 4.71 -8.50
N GLN A 85 19.52 3.50 -8.71
CA GLN A 85 19.71 2.72 -9.93
C GLN A 85 18.45 2.76 -10.79
N PRO A 86 18.56 2.83 -12.13
CA PRO A 86 17.41 2.72 -13.00
C PRO A 86 16.82 1.29 -12.93
N PHE A 87 15.50 1.18 -12.89
CA PHE A 87 14.78 -0.11 -12.97
C PHE A 87 13.58 0.00 -13.92
N ILE A 88 13.28 -1.09 -14.63
CA ILE A 88 12.01 -1.25 -15.31
C ILE A 88 11.10 -2.09 -14.42
N VAL A 89 10.07 -1.48 -13.83
CA VAL A 89 9.22 -2.16 -12.85
C VAL A 89 7.86 -2.49 -13.46
N LYS A 90 7.51 -3.78 -13.52
CA LYS A 90 6.20 -4.29 -13.94
C LYS A 90 5.29 -4.48 -12.73
N THR A 91 4.16 -3.79 -12.68
CA THR A 91 3.23 -3.81 -11.53
C THR A 91 1.78 -3.64 -11.96
N ARG A 92 0.81 -4.05 -11.14
CA ARG A 92 -0.62 -3.77 -11.40
C ARG A 92 -1.01 -2.35 -10.99
N PHE A 93 -0.49 -1.89 -9.86
CA PHE A 93 -0.80 -0.58 -9.30
C PHE A 93 0.47 0.13 -8.82
N VAL A 94 0.50 1.45 -8.96
CA VAL A 94 1.62 2.29 -8.52
C VAL A 94 1.11 3.53 -7.80
N SER A 95 1.83 3.99 -6.79
CA SER A 95 1.59 5.31 -6.18
C SER A 95 2.31 6.40 -6.98
N LYS A 96 1.72 7.60 -7.06
CA LYS A 96 2.29 8.75 -7.77
C LYS A 96 3.76 9.03 -7.37
N GLN A 97 4.03 9.08 -6.06
CA GLN A 97 5.38 9.30 -5.54
C GLN A 97 6.38 8.21 -5.97
N ALA A 98 5.92 6.96 -6.09
CA ALA A 98 6.79 5.88 -6.50
C ALA A 98 7.15 5.98 -7.99
N GLU A 99 6.18 6.33 -8.82
CA GLU A 99 6.40 6.55 -10.24
C GLU A 99 7.35 7.71 -10.51
N GLU A 100 7.17 8.84 -9.81
CA GLU A 100 8.06 10.01 -9.89
C GLU A 100 9.51 9.65 -9.50
N LYS A 101 9.70 8.89 -8.42
CA LYS A 101 11.05 8.46 -7.99
C LYS A 101 11.71 7.50 -8.97
N ILE A 102 10.97 6.56 -9.53
CA ILE A 102 11.51 5.63 -10.53
C ILE A 102 11.90 6.38 -11.80
N LYS A 103 11.07 7.31 -12.27
CA LYS A 103 11.39 8.16 -13.43
C LYS A 103 12.60 9.05 -13.17
N ALA A 104 12.71 9.64 -11.98
CA ALA A 104 13.86 10.45 -11.58
C ALA A 104 15.17 9.64 -11.55
N ALA A 105 15.11 8.36 -11.22
CA ALA A 105 16.25 7.45 -11.28
C ALA A 105 16.57 6.93 -12.70
N GLY A 106 15.84 7.39 -13.73
CA GLY A 106 16.01 6.94 -15.12
C GLY A 106 15.31 5.61 -15.46
N GLY A 107 14.42 5.14 -14.57
CA GLY A 107 13.62 3.93 -14.77
C GLY A 107 12.24 4.19 -15.38
N VAL A 108 11.50 3.12 -15.64
CA VAL A 108 10.14 3.17 -16.20
C VAL A 108 9.22 2.17 -15.48
N VAL A 109 7.98 2.58 -15.23
CA VAL A 109 6.94 1.68 -14.70
C VAL A 109 6.07 1.17 -15.84
N LYS A 110 5.90 -0.15 -15.95
CA LYS A 110 5.00 -0.81 -16.90
C LYS A 110 3.82 -1.40 -16.14
N LEU A 111 2.60 -1.04 -16.54
CA LEU A 111 1.40 -1.61 -15.95
C LEU A 111 1.11 -2.99 -16.55
N VAL A 112 0.81 -3.96 -15.68
CA VAL A 112 0.49 -5.34 -16.04
C VAL A 112 -0.87 -5.71 -15.42
N ALA A 113 -1.62 -6.57 -16.11
CA ALA A 113 -2.93 -7.04 -15.67
C ALA A 113 -2.86 -7.97 -14.46
#